data_AF-I3X6G1-F1
#
_entry.id   AF-I3X6G1-F1
#
_cell.length_a   1.000
_cell.length_b   1.000
_cell.length_c   1.000
_cell.angle_alpha   90.00
_cell.angle_beta   90.00
_cell.angle_gamma   90.00
#
_symmetry.space_group_name_H-M   'P 1'
#
loop_
_entity.id
_entity.type
_entity.pdbx_description
1 polymer ?
#
loop_
_entity_poly.entity_id
_entity_poly.type
_entity_poly.pdbx_seq_one_letter_code
_entity_poly.pdbx_strand_id
1 'polypeptide(L)'
;MTKHQIEVITSVERRRRWSREEKTSSARSTVLPPLSAWSGVAAKHPLGTELHEWLRAERATLSRSSPVGESIDYMLKRWDGFTAFLSDGRVCLTNNAAERAPRGFVLGRKAWLFAGSDRGAYRAAFMASVSSKASHTPCSAQRRNRT
;
A
#
# COMPACT_ATOMS: atom_id res chain seq x y z
N MET A 1 23.43 16.34 -20.85
CA MET A 1 22.14 15.80 -20.36
C MET A 1 22.23 15.65 -18.83
N THR A 2 21.75 16.65 -18.10
CA THR A 2 21.68 16.62 -16.64
C THR A 2 20.60 15.64 -16.22
N LYS A 3 21.02 14.48 -15.71
CA LYS A 3 20.13 13.46 -15.18
C LYS A 3 19.47 14.02 -13.91
N HIS A 4 18.28 14.58 -14.04
CA HIS A 4 17.48 14.93 -12.86
C HIS A 4 17.10 13.64 -12.15
N GLN A 5 17.80 13.34 -11.07
CA GLN A 5 17.50 12.23 -10.18
C GLN A 5 16.15 12.53 -9.53
N ILE A 6 15.13 11.73 -9.87
CA ILE A 6 13.87 11.70 -9.14
C ILE A 6 14.16 11.01 -7.80
N GLU A 7 14.58 11.78 -6.80
CA GLU A 7 14.89 11.24 -5.49
C GLU A 7 13.61 10.93 -4.70
N VAL A 8 13.44 9.65 -4.36
CA VAL A 8 12.27 9.14 -3.64
C VAL A 8 12.19 9.77 -2.24
N ILE A 9 11.10 10.49 -1.96
CA ILE A 9 10.83 11.22 -0.70
C ILE A 9 10.77 10.29 0.53
N THR A 10 10.70 8.97 0.34
CA THR A 10 10.49 7.99 1.41
C THR A 10 11.78 7.56 2.13
N SER A 11 12.96 8.01 1.70
CA SER A 11 14.23 7.69 2.38
C SER A 11 14.26 8.20 3.82
N VAL A 12 14.67 7.33 4.76
CA VAL A 12 14.77 7.62 6.20
C VAL A 12 15.74 8.78 6.46
N GLU A 13 16.84 8.82 5.71
CA GLU A 13 17.87 9.88 5.76
C GLU A 13 17.27 11.26 5.49
N ARG A 14 16.40 11.35 4.47
CA ARG A 14 15.78 12.62 4.05
C ARG A 14 14.67 13.07 5.01
N ARG A 15 13.90 12.12 5.59
CA ARG A 15 12.83 12.44 6.56
C ARG A 15 13.38 13.10 7.84
N ARG A 16 14.62 12.78 8.23
CA ARG A 16 15.30 13.42 9.37
C ARG A 16 15.71 14.87 9.07
N ARG A 17 15.96 15.18 7.79
CA ARG A 17 16.47 16.48 7.33
C ARG A 17 15.44 17.62 7.35
N TRP A 18 14.15 17.31 7.18
CA TRP A 18 13.12 18.33 7.08
C TRP A 18 12.67 18.87 8.43
N SER A 19 12.49 20.18 8.50
CA SER A 19 11.87 20.86 9.63
C SER A 19 10.41 20.43 9.79
N ARG A 20 9.81 20.65 10.97
CA ARG A 20 8.37 20.35 11.18
C ARG A 20 7.49 21.15 10.22
N GLU A 21 7.88 22.36 9.88
CA GLU A 21 7.15 23.26 8.98
C GLU A 21 7.22 22.81 7.52
N GLU A 22 8.37 22.28 7.08
CA GLU A 22 8.50 21.69 5.74
C GLU A 22 7.67 20.42 5.60
N LYS A 23 7.65 19.59 6.67
CA LYS A 23 6.80 18.39 6.75
C LYS A 23 5.32 18.73 6.69
N THR A 24 4.87 19.76 7.42
CA THR A 24 3.46 20.18 7.42
C THR A 24 3.08 20.89 6.12
N SER A 25 3.99 21.64 5.49
CA SER A 25 3.76 22.30 4.19
C SER A 25 3.65 21.30 3.04
N SER A 26 4.49 20.27 3.01
CA SER A 26 4.38 19.17 2.06
C SER A 26 3.08 18.37 2.25
N ALA A 27 2.70 18.10 3.51
CA ALA A 27 1.43 17.45 3.83
C ALA A 27 0.22 18.31 3.41
N ARG A 28 0.29 19.65 3.60
CA ARG A 28 -0.75 20.60 3.16
C ARG A 28 -0.88 20.69 1.64
N SER A 29 0.24 20.67 0.93
CA SER A 29 0.25 20.60 -0.54
C SER A 29 -0.38 19.30 -1.08
N THR A 30 -0.36 18.23 -0.26
CA THR A 30 -1.02 16.96 -0.54
C THR A 30 -2.45 16.89 0.04
N VAL A 31 -3.08 18.00 0.44
CA VAL A 31 -4.49 18.00 0.85
C VAL A 31 -5.33 17.78 -0.40
N LEU A 32 -5.61 16.51 -0.65
CA LEU A 32 -6.48 16.08 -1.72
C LEU A 32 -7.89 16.63 -1.46
N PRO A 33 -8.62 17.12 -2.49
CA PRO A 33 -9.97 17.65 -2.35
C PRO A 33 -10.93 16.65 -1.66
N PRO A 34 -12.06 17.13 -1.12
CA PRO A 34 -13.04 16.30 -0.42
C PRO A 34 -13.51 15.12 -1.30
N LEU A 35 -13.86 14.01 -0.66
CA LEU A 35 -14.12 12.70 -1.28
C LEU A 35 -15.13 12.74 -2.45
N SER A 36 -16.05 13.72 -2.47
CA SER A 36 -17.04 13.93 -3.54
C SER A 36 -16.44 14.41 -4.86
N ALA A 37 -15.23 14.99 -4.84
CA ALA A 37 -14.54 15.43 -6.06
C ALA A 37 -13.80 14.29 -6.78
N TRP A 38 -13.52 13.18 -6.08
CA TRP A 38 -12.76 12.05 -6.64
C TRP A 38 -13.66 11.01 -7.32
N SER A 39 -14.91 10.86 -6.89
CA SER A 39 -15.84 9.89 -7.49
C SER A 39 -16.20 10.21 -8.94
N GLY A 40 -16.22 11.49 -9.33
CA GLY A 40 -16.51 11.92 -10.70
C GLY A 40 -15.32 11.76 -11.67
N VAL A 41 -14.09 11.92 -11.16
CA VAL A 41 -12.85 11.76 -11.95
C VAL A 41 -12.44 10.28 -12.04
N ALA A 42 -12.78 9.48 -11.02
CA ALA A 42 -12.39 8.08 -10.95
C ALA A 42 -13.11 7.16 -11.94
N ALA A 43 -14.37 7.48 -12.25
CA ALA A 43 -15.23 6.68 -13.13
C ALA A 43 -14.82 6.70 -14.61
N LYS A 44 -13.85 7.56 -15.00
CA LYS A 44 -13.30 7.65 -16.35
C LYS A 44 -11.78 7.86 -16.27
N HIS A 45 -11.02 6.87 -15.77
CA HIS A 45 -9.58 7.01 -15.63
C HIS A 45 -8.81 6.48 -16.86
N PRO A 46 -8.46 7.34 -17.84
CA PRO A 46 -7.57 6.95 -18.94
C PRO A 46 -6.19 6.51 -18.41
N LEU A 47 -5.78 7.01 -17.24
CA LEU A 47 -4.49 6.66 -16.61
C LEU A 47 -4.35 5.17 -16.30
N GLY A 48 -5.44 4.48 -15.94
CA GLY A 48 -5.39 3.05 -15.67
C GLY A 48 -5.17 2.27 -16.97
N THR A 49 -5.93 2.60 -18.01
CA THR A 49 -5.82 1.97 -19.33
C THR A 49 -4.49 2.28 -20.01
N GLU A 50 -4.03 3.53 -19.96
CA GLU A 50 -2.73 3.97 -20.49
C GLU A 50 -1.57 3.24 -19.79
N LEU A 51 -1.64 3.09 -18.46
CA LEU A 51 -0.65 2.34 -17.71
C LEU A 51 -0.66 0.85 -18.09
N HIS A 52 -1.83 0.26 -18.31
CA HIS A 52 -1.95 -1.13 -18.72
C HIS A 52 -1.32 -1.36 -20.10
N GLU A 53 -1.62 -0.49 -21.06
CA GLU A 53 -1.04 -0.55 -22.41
C GLU A 53 0.47 -0.36 -22.38
N TRP A 54 0.95 0.63 -21.62
CA TRP A 54 2.37 0.87 -21.44
C TRP A 54 3.08 -0.33 -20.82
N LEU A 55 2.52 -0.95 -19.76
CA LEU A 55 3.11 -2.14 -19.14
C LEU A 55 3.19 -3.33 -20.11
N ARG A 56 2.20 -3.50 -20.98
CA ARG A 56 2.22 -4.55 -22.02
C ARG A 56 3.27 -4.28 -23.09
N ALA A 57 3.41 -3.03 -23.53
CA ALA A 57 4.43 -2.63 -24.48
C ALA A 57 5.83 -2.82 -23.90
N GLU A 58 6.06 -2.37 -22.66
CA GLU A 58 7.34 -2.54 -21.96
C GLU A 58 7.66 -4.02 -21.77
N ARG A 59 6.66 -4.83 -21.41
CA ARG A 59 6.84 -6.29 -21.23
C ARG A 59 7.29 -7.00 -22.51
N ALA A 60 6.85 -6.53 -23.67
CA ALA A 60 7.24 -7.09 -24.98
C ALA A 60 8.70 -6.80 -25.34
N THR A 61 9.24 -5.68 -24.86
CA THR A 61 10.66 -5.30 -25.06
C THR A 61 11.61 -6.08 -24.16
N LEU A 62 11.12 -6.60 -23.03
CA LEU A 62 11.93 -7.30 -22.04
C LEU A 62 12.11 -8.80 -22.35
N SER A 63 13.33 -9.29 -22.12
CA SER A 63 13.62 -10.73 -22.15
C SER A 63 12.76 -11.50 -21.15
N ARG A 64 12.42 -12.76 -21.49
CA ARG A 64 11.60 -13.65 -20.64
C ARG A 64 12.19 -13.89 -19.25
N SER A 65 13.52 -13.80 -19.08
CA SER A 65 14.19 -14.02 -17.80
C SER A 65 14.47 -12.74 -17.00
N SER A 66 13.92 -11.59 -17.42
CA SER A 66 14.13 -10.33 -16.71
C SER A 66 13.34 -10.30 -15.39
N PRO A 67 13.97 -9.96 -14.25
CA PRO A 67 13.26 -9.79 -12.97
C PRO A 67 12.23 -8.66 -13.01
N VAL A 68 12.46 -7.66 -13.86
CA VAL A 68 11.48 -6.58 -14.13
C VAL A 68 10.29 -7.12 -14.91
N GLY A 69 10.53 -8.00 -15.89
CA GLY A 69 9.48 -8.66 -16.66
C GLY A 69 8.58 -9.53 -15.78
N GLU A 70 9.16 -10.26 -14.82
CA GLU A 70 8.40 -11.05 -13.84
C GLU A 70 7.50 -10.17 -12.96
N SER A 71 8.01 -9.01 -12.52
CA SER A 71 7.24 -8.06 -11.73
C SER A 71 6.06 -7.48 -12.52
N ILE A 72 6.29 -7.15 -13.80
CA ILE A 72 5.23 -6.68 -14.71
C ILE A 72 4.18 -7.77 -14.94
N ASP A 73 4.61 -9.01 -15.20
CA ASP A 73 3.69 -10.15 -15.37
C ASP A 73 2.83 -10.38 -14.14
N TYR A 74 3.42 -10.25 -12.95
CA TYR A 74 2.69 -10.35 -11.69
C TYR A 74 1.61 -9.25 -11.55
N MET A 75 1.94 -8.00 -11.89
CA MET A 75 0.98 -6.90 -11.88
C MET A 75 -0.14 -7.12 -12.90
N LEU A 76 0.19 -7.47 -14.14
CA LEU A 76 -0.77 -7.71 -15.22
C LEU A 76 -1.73 -8.87 -14.89
N LYS A 77 -1.25 -9.95 -14.28
CA LYS A 77 -2.09 -11.08 -13.82
C LYS A 77 -3.10 -10.69 -12.75
N ARG A 78 -2.86 -9.62 -12.00
CA ARG A 78 -3.70 -9.15 -10.87
C ARG A 78 -4.31 -7.78 -11.13
N TRP A 79 -4.45 -7.41 -12.40
CA TRP A 79 -4.87 -6.08 -12.81
C TRP A 79 -6.21 -5.65 -12.20
N ASP A 80 -7.19 -6.54 -12.15
CA ASP A 80 -8.52 -6.26 -11.59
C ASP A 80 -8.45 -5.90 -10.09
N GLY A 81 -7.61 -6.63 -9.34
CA GLY A 81 -7.37 -6.33 -7.92
C GLY A 81 -6.56 -5.04 -7.72
N PHE A 82 -5.60 -4.77 -8.61
CA PHE A 82 -4.82 -3.55 -8.59
C PHE A 82 -5.67 -2.31 -8.87
N THR A 83 -6.63 -2.39 -9.79
CA THR A 83 -7.50 -1.28 -10.19
C THR A 83 -8.79 -1.15 -9.39
N ALA A 84 -9.05 -2.08 -8.46
CA ALA A 84 -10.26 -2.08 -7.63
C ALA A 84 -10.47 -0.78 -6.82
N PHE A 85 -9.40 -0.05 -6.47
CA PHE A 85 -9.53 1.23 -5.77
C PHE A 85 -10.10 2.37 -6.65
N LEU A 86 -10.05 2.22 -7.97
CA LEU A 86 -10.62 3.20 -8.90
C LEU A 86 -12.15 3.09 -8.95
N SER A 87 -12.68 1.87 -8.79
CA SER A 87 -14.12 1.59 -8.79
C SER A 87 -14.73 1.57 -7.38
N ASP A 88 -13.98 1.13 -6.37
CA ASP A 88 -14.41 1.08 -4.97
C ASP A 88 -13.54 1.97 -4.06
N GLY A 89 -14.09 3.10 -3.63
CA GLY A 89 -13.44 4.03 -2.71
C GLY A 89 -13.23 3.51 -1.28
N ARG A 90 -13.71 2.30 -0.95
CA ARG A 90 -13.40 1.63 0.32
C ARG A 90 -12.01 1.02 0.32
N VAL A 91 -11.49 0.66 -0.86
CA VAL A 91 -10.16 0.08 -1.04
C VAL A 91 -9.12 1.19 -0.99
N CYS A 92 -8.07 0.98 -0.18
CA CYS A 92 -6.97 1.93 -0.13
C CYS A 92 -6.11 1.87 -1.39
N LEU A 93 -5.79 3.04 -1.96
CA LEU A 93 -4.74 3.18 -2.98
C LEU A 93 -3.36 2.69 -2.46
N THR A 94 -3.07 2.88 -1.17
CA THR A 94 -1.78 2.49 -0.59
C THR A 94 -1.91 1.22 0.27
N ASN A 95 -0.93 0.33 0.19
CA ASN A 95 -0.84 -0.88 1.02
C ASN A 95 -0.57 -0.62 2.52
N ASN A 96 -0.41 0.64 2.94
CA ASN A 96 -0.07 1.01 4.32
C ASN A 96 -1.03 0.44 5.39
N ALA A 97 -2.32 0.30 5.06
CA ALA A 97 -3.32 -0.30 5.95
C ALA A 97 -3.04 -1.78 6.18
N ALA A 98 -2.91 -2.53 5.08
CA ALA A 98 -2.62 -3.95 5.10
C ALA A 98 -1.22 -4.27 5.65
N GLU A 99 -0.22 -3.40 5.45
CA GLU A 99 1.11 -3.57 6.06
C GLU A 99 1.14 -3.31 7.57
N ARG A 100 0.23 -2.47 8.08
CA ARG A 100 0.15 -2.16 9.52
C ARG A 100 -0.62 -3.22 10.29
N ALA A 101 -1.66 -3.78 9.69
CA ALA A 101 -2.50 -4.81 10.31
C ALA A 101 -1.70 -5.97 10.96
N PRO A 102 -0.72 -6.61 10.30
CA PRO A 102 0.02 -7.73 10.88
C PRO A 102 1.11 -7.29 11.87
N ARG A 103 1.45 -5.99 12.00
CA ARG A 103 2.58 -5.56 12.82
C ARG A 103 2.42 -5.95 14.29
N GLY A 104 1.22 -5.84 14.83
CA GLY A 104 0.93 -6.26 16.21
C GLY A 104 1.27 -7.74 16.44
N PHE A 105 0.94 -8.59 15.48
CA PHE A 105 1.26 -10.02 15.55
C PHE A 105 2.76 -10.28 15.36
N VAL A 106 3.39 -9.61 14.39
CA VAL A 106 4.83 -9.77 14.07
C VAL A 106 5.72 -9.43 15.27
N LEU A 107 5.37 -8.39 16.03
CA LEU A 107 6.09 -7.99 17.25
C LEU A 107 6.01 -9.06 18.35
N GLY A 108 4.88 -9.77 18.46
CA GLY A 108 4.67 -10.84 19.44
C GLY A 108 5.32 -12.19 19.10
N ARG A 109 5.77 -12.40 17.86
CA ARG A 109 6.29 -13.71 17.39
C ARG A 109 7.44 -14.27 18.21
N LYS A 110 8.34 -13.41 18.72
CA LYS A 110 9.46 -13.85 19.57
C LYS A 110 9.03 -14.23 20.99
N ALA A 111 7.91 -13.68 21.47
CA ALA A 111 7.38 -13.99 22.80
C ALA A 111 6.55 -15.28 22.84
N TRP A 112 6.08 -15.76 21.69
CA TRP A 112 5.15 -16.90 21.57
C TRP A 112 5.79 -18.18 21.01
N LEU A 113 7.12 -18.25 21.01
CA LEU A 113 7.88 -19.42 20.51
C LEU A 113 7.66 -20.68 21.35
N PHE A 114 7.21 -20.53 22.60
CA PHE A 114 6.97 -21.63 23.52
C PHE A 114 5.47 -21.78 23.81
N ALA A 115 4.72 -22.31 22.85
CA ALA A 115 3.44 -22.91 23.18
C ALA A 115 3.74 -24.24 23.91
N GLY A 116 3.83 -24.21 25.24
CA GLY A 116 4.18 -25.38 26.07
C GLY A 116 3.19 -26.55 26.00
N SER A 117 2.11 -26.44 25.21
CA SER A 117 1.17 -27.51 24.91
C SER A 117 0.34 -27.19 23.65
N ASP A 118 -0.13 -28.22 22.94
CA ASP A 118 -1.01 -28.07 21.77
C ASP A 118 -2.31 -27.34 22.08
N ARG A 119 -2.88 -27.59 23.28
CA ARG A 119 -4.06 -26.84 23.77
C ARG A 119 -3.77 -25.35 23.93
N GLY A 120 -2.58 -25.01 24.41
CA GLY A 120 -2.12 -23.62 24.50
C GLY A 120 -1.97 -22.98 23.12
N ALA A 121 -1.38 -23.70 22.17
CA ALA A 121 -1.24 -23.26 20.78
C ALA A 121 -2.60 -23.01 20.12
N TYR A 122 -3.56 -23.91 20.30
CA TYR A 122 -4.91 -23.78 19.73
C TYR A 122 -5.65 -22.54 20.26
N ARG A 123 -5.57 -22.28 21.57
CA ARG A 123 -6.18 -21.07 22.16
C ARG A 123 -5.49 -19.79 21.69
N ALA A 124 -4.18 -19.79 21.55
CA ALA A 124 -3.43 -18.67 21.00
C ALA A 124 -3.80 -18.41 19.52
N ALA A 125 -3.94 -19.46 18.71
CA ALA A 125 -4.38 -19.36 17.32
C ALA A 125 -5.81 -18.80 17.20
N PHE A 126 -6.73 -19.25 18.06
CA PHE A 126 -8.09 -18.72 18.13
C PHE A 126 -8.09 -17.21 18.46
N MET A 127 -7.36 -16.80 19.51
CA MET A 127 -7.25 -15.39 19.91
C MET A 127 -6.61 -14.52 18.82
N ALA A 128 -5.58 -15.03 18.13
CA ALA A 128 -4.95 -14.33 17.01
C ALA A 128 -5.90 -14.15 15.83
N SER A 129 -6.74 -15.15 15.53
CA SER A 129 -7.72 -15.09 14.44
C SER A 129 -8.80 -14.03 14.69
N VAL A 130 -9.28 -13.89 15.92
CA VAL A 130 -10.27 -12.87 16.31
C VAL A 130 -9.65 -11.47 16.23
N SER A 131 -8.43 -11.32 16.75
CA SER A 131 -7.70 -10.05 16.73
C SER A 131 -7.37 -9.58 15.31
N SER A 132 -7.03 -10.52 14.42
CA SER A 132 -6.79 -10.26 13.00
C SER A 132 -8.04 -9.76 12.27
N LYS A 133 -9.22 -10.31 12.57
CA LYS A 133 -10.49 -9.86 11.96
C LYS A 133 -10.90 -8.48 12.45
N ALA A 134 -10.70 -8.19 13.74
CA ALA A 134 -11.08 -6.91 14.35
C ALA A 134 -10.19 -5.73 13.92
N SER A 135 -8.97 -5.99 13.44
CA SER A 135 -8.00 -4.96 13.06
C SER A 135 -8.16 -4.43 11.62
N HIS A 136 -9.21 -4.85 10.90
CA HIS A 136 -9.53 -4.32 9.58
C HIS A 136 -10.04 -2.87 9.70
N THR A 137 -9.09 -1.93 9.77
CA THR A 137 -9.39 -0.50 9.82
C THR A 137 -9.75 -0.03 8.41
N PRO A 138 -10.97 0.49 8.16
CA PRO A 138 -11.36 0.94 6.84
C PRO A 138 -10.49 2.11 6.39
N CYS A 139 -10.22 2.20 5.09
CA CYS A 139 -9.32 3.21 4.53
C CYS A 139 -9.69 4.65 4.92
N SER A 140 -10.99 4.93 5.02
CA SER A 140 -11.56 6.22 5.42
C SER A 140 -11.24 6.63 6.87
N ALA A 141 -10.94 5.67 7.76
CA ALA A 141 -10.49 5.96 9.12
C ALA A 141 -8.98 6.29 9.14
N GLN A 142 -8.20 5.68 8.25
CA GLN A 142 -6.75 5.88 8.19
C GLN A 142 -6.34 7.24 7.60
N ARG A 143 -7.19 7.86 6.76
CA ARG A 143 -7.03 9.24 6.29
C ARG A 143 -7.18 10.29 7.40
N ARG A 144 -7.97 10.00 8.45
CA ARG A 144 -8.27 10.95 9.53
C ARG A 144 -7.17 11.06 10.59
N ASN A 145 -6.40 9.99 10.84
CA ASN A 145 -5.30 9.99 11.81
C ASN A 145 -3.96 10.54 11.26
N ARG A 146 -4.02 11.47 10.29
CA ARG A 146 -2.83 12.16 9.76
C ARG A 146 -2.79 13.67 10.09
N THR A 147 -3.80 14.17 10.81
CA THR A 147 -3.81 15.51 11.43
C THR A 147 -3.11 15.48 12.77
#